data_AF-A0A151YW15-F1
#
_entry.id   AF-A0A151YW15-F1
#
_cell.length_a   1.000
_cell.length_b   1.000
_cell.length_c   1.000
_cell.angle_alpha   90.00
_cell.angle_beta   90.00
_cell.angle_gamma   90.00
#
_symmetry.space_group_name_H-M   'P 1'
#
loop_
_entity.id
_entity.type
_entity.pdbx_description
1 polymer ?
#
loop_
_entity_poly.entity_id
_entity_poly.type
_entity_poly.pdbx_seq_one_letter_code
_entity_poly.pdbx_strand_id
1 'polypeptide(L)'
;MQNVENMENVLSYIHSELNRIETMAGTLATIEQDHYRKLTNFDHRKLVDIAVEEQNAARQLGTVKQMCLSMAQKIEELQNSLGQGEAKERVHRAEVH
;
A
#
# COMPACT_ATOMS: atom_id res chain seq x y z
N MET A 1 22.05 -13.01 14.58
CA MET A 1 20.60 -12.91 14.87
C MET A 1 20.12 -11.46 14.94
N GLN A 2 20.81 -10.52 15.60
CA GLN A 2 20.35 -9.12 15.73
C GLN A 2 20.08 -8.37 14.40
N ASN A 3 20.85 -8.63 13.34
CA ASN A 3 20.62 -7.99 12.03
C ASN A 3 19.37 -8.51 11.29
N VAL A 4 19.01 -9.78 11.50
CA VAL A 4 17.83 -10.39 10.87
C VAL A 4 16.56 -9.90 11.56
N GLU A 5 16.56 -9.88 12.90
CA GLU A 5 15.46 -9.33 13.72
C GLU A 5 15.22 -7.84 13.42
N ASN A 6 16.30 -7.05 13.25
CA ASN A 6 16.19 -5.66 12.81
C ASN A 6 15.55 -5.54 11.42
N MET A 7 15.86 -6.45 10.49
CA MET A 7 15.28 -6.45 9.15
C MET A 7 13.80 -6.85 9.15
N GLU A 8 13.40 -7.84 9.95
CA GLU A 8 12.00 -8.21 10.13
C GLU A 8 11.16 -7.07 10.72
N ASN A 9 11.71 -6.34 11.69
CA ASN A 9 11.08 -5.16 12.28
C ASN A 9 10.89 -4.04 11.25
N VAL A 10 11.91 -3.78 10.42
CA VAL A 10 11.83 -2.79 9.34
C VAL A 10 10.79 -3.19 8.29
N LEU A 11 10.78 -4.45 7.86
CA LEU A 11 9.79 -4.93 6.89
C LEU A 11 8.37 -4.85 7.45
N SER A 12 8.17 -5.21 8.71
CA SER A 12 6.87 -5.10 9.39
C SER A 12 6.39 -3.66 9.47
N TYR A 13 7.30 -2.73 9.77
CA TYR A 13 7.00 -1.30 9.79
C TYR A 13 6.60 -0.80 8.39
N ILE A 14 7.38 -1.11 7.35
CA ILE A 14 7.06 -0.67 5.98
C ILE A 14 5.72 -1.26 5.53
N HIS A 15 5.44 -2.54 5.81
CA HIS A 15 4.15 -3.17 5.49
C HIS A 15 2.98 -2.42 6.15
N SER A 16 3.10 -2.06 7.42
CA SER A 16 2.09 -1.25 8.14
C SER A 16 1.88 0.11 7.49
N GLU A 17 2.96 0.83 7.16
CA GLU A 17 2.86 2.15 6.54
C GLU A 17 2.28 2.09 5.12
N LEU A 18 2.59 1.05 4.34
CA LEU A 18 1.97 0.82 3.03
C LEU A 18 0.46 0.62 3.14
N ASN A 19 0.00 -0.14 4.14
CA ASN A 19 -1.44 -0.33 4.37
C ASN A 19 -2.12 0.98 4.81
N ARG A 20 -1.45 1.81 5.62
CA ARG A 20 -1.98 3.14 5.99
C ARG A 20 -2.12 4.05 4.77
N ILE A 21 -1.10 4.10 3.91
CA ILE A 21 -1.14 4.90 2.67
C ILE A 21 -2.21 4.38 1.72
N GLU A 22 -2.34 3.05 1.56
CA GLU A 22 -3.39 2.39 0.77
C GLU A 22 -4.78 2.85 1.21
N THR A 23 -5.04 2.82 2.53
CA THR A 23 -6.33 3.22 3.09
C THR A 23 -6.59 4.72 2.88
N MET A 24 -5.57 5.56 3.08
CA MET A 24 -5.68 7.01 2.82
C MET A 24 -5.98 7.29 1.35
N ALA A 25 -5.26 6.65 0.43
CA ALA A 25 -5.46 6.80 -1.01
C ALA A 25 -6.86 6.35 -1.43
N GLY A 26 -7.37 5.24 -0.90
CA GLY A 26 -8.74 4.79 -1.17
C GLY A 26 -9.81 5.75 -0.63
N THR A 27 -9.58 6.31 0.55
CA THR A 27 -10.49 7.30 1.16
C THR A 27 -10.54 8.58 0.32
N LEU A 28 -9.38 9.13 -0.03
CA LEU A 28 -9.28 10.33 -0.86
C LEU A 28 -9.87 10.09 -2.26
N ALA A 29 -9.63 8.94 -2.88
CA ALA A 29 -10.21 8.62 -4.19
C ALA A 29 -11.74 8.65 -4.15
N THR A 30 -12.34 8.18 -3.05
CA THR A 30 -13.79 8.22 -2.83
C THR A 30 -14.29 9.65 -2.67
N ILE A 31 -13.55 10.48 -1.94
CA ILE A 31 -13.87 11.91 -1.76
C ILE A 31 -13.83 12.66 -3.09
N GLU A 32 -12.78 12.49 -3.89
CA GLU A 32 -12.69 13.18 -5.19
C GLU A 32 -13.75 12.69 -6.19
N GLN A 33 -14.16 11.43 -6.11
CA GLN A 33 -15.29 10.94 -6.89
C GLN A 33 -16.62 11.59 -6.48
N ASP A 34 -16.81 11.90 -5.19
CA ASP A 34 -17.95 12.66 -4.70
C ASP A 34 -17.89 14.13 -5.14
N HIS A 35 -16.71 14.75 -5.07
CA HIS A 35 -16.49 16.11 -5.60
C HIS A 35 -16.81 16.19 -7.10
N TYR A 36 -16.31 15.24 -7.91
CA TYR A 36 -16.64 15.14 -9.32
C TYR A 36 -18.15 15.15 -9.55
N ARG A 37 -18.90 14.27 -8.86
CA ARG A 37 -20.37 14.16 -9.00
C ARG A 37 -21.06 15.47 -8.63
N LYS A 38 -20.66 16.09 -7.52
CA LYS A 38 -21.20 17.38 -7.07
C LYS A 38 -20.97 18.47 -8.12
N LEU A 39 -19.76 18.58 -8.64
CA LEU A 39 -19.39 19.61 -9.61
C LEU A 39 -20.10 19.43 -10.96
N THR A 40 -20.30 18.19 -11.41
CA THR A 40 -21.05 17.90 -12.65
C THR A 40 -22.55 18.18 -12.57
N ASN A 41 -23.09 18.33 -11.37
CA ASN A 41 -24.53 18.65 -11.19
C ASN A 41 -24.85 20.12 -11.41
N PHE A 42 -23.84 20.99 -11.54
CA PHE A 42 -24.04 22.41 -11.80
C PHE A 42 -23.83 22.73 -13.28
N ASP A 43 -24.74 23.50 -13.87
CA ASP A 43 -24.69 23.90 -15.28
C ASP A 43 -23.76 25.12 -15.49
N HIS A 44 -22.53 25.01 -14.98
CA HIS A 44 -21.54 26.07 -15.02
C HIS A 44 -20.23 25.53 -15.58
N ARG A 45 -19.84 25.99 -16.78
CA ARG A 45 -18.68 25.47 -17.53
C ARG A 45 -17.38 25.41 -16.72
N LYS A 46 -17.08 26.42 -15.89
CA LYS A 46 -15.89 26.39 -15.01
C LYS A 46 -15.90 25.27 -13.97
N LEU A 47 -17.07 24.84 -13.50
CA LEU A 47 -17.18 23.71 -12.56
C LEU A 47 -16.94 22.37 -13.25
N VAL A 48 -17.24 22.28 -14.56
CA VAL A 48 -16.93 21.09 -15.36
C VAL A 48 -15.43 20.88 -15.49
N ASP A 49 -14.65 21.93 -15.71
CA ASP A 49 -13.19 21.83 -15.79
C ASP A 49 -12.60 21.33 -14.47
N ILE A 50 -13.05 21.87 -13.33
CA ILE A 50 -12.65 21.39 -11.99
C ILE A 50 -13.08 19.93 -11.79
N ALA A 51 -14.30 19.56 -12.22
CA ALA A 51 -14.75 18.18 -12.11
C ALA A 51 -13.80 17.21 -12.82
N VAL A 52 -13.31 17.56 -14.02
CA VAL A 52 -12.32 16.74 -14.73
C VAL A 52 -11.02 16.57 -13.92
N GLU A 53 -10.56 17.63 -13.24
CA GLU A 53 -9.42 17.55 -12.32
C GLU A 53 -9.68 16.60 -11.15
N GLU A 54 -10.87 16.66 -10.52
CA GLU A 54 -11.24 15.75 -9.44
C GLU A 54 -11.33 14.29 -9.90
N GLN A 55 -11.89 14.06 -11.10
CA GLN A 55 -11.93 12.72 -11.69
C GLN A 55 -10.53 12.19 -11.98
N ASN A 56 -9.59 13.05 -12.38
CA ASN A 56 -8.19 12.67 -12.57
C ASN A 56 -7.51 12.35 -11.24
N ALA A 57 -7.72 13.17 -10.21
CA ALA A 57 -7.19 12.93 -8.87
C ALA A 57 -7.69 11.59 -8.30
N ALA A 58 -8.99 11.30 -8.42
CA ALA A 58 -9.57 10.01 -8.01
C ALA A 58 -8.88 8.81 -8.68
N ARG A 59 -8.61 8.91 -9.99
CA ARG A 59 -7.90 7.85 -10.75
C ARG A 59 -6.45 7.67 -10.30
N GLN A 60 -5.74 8.77 -10.07
CA GLN A 60 -4.36 8.73 -9.58
C GLN A 60 -4.28 8.12 -8.18
N LEU A 61 -5.19 8.51 -7.28
CA LEU A 61 -5.29 7.94 -5.94
C LEU A 61 -5.63 6.44 -5.96
N GLY A 62 -6.51 6.00 -6.87
CA GLY A 62 -6.75 4.58 -7.13
C GLY A 62 -5.50 3.82 -7.59
N THR A 63 -4.64 4.46 -8.38
CA THR A 63 -3.35 3.90 -8.80
C THR A 63 -2.39 3.78 -7.62
N VAL A 64 -2.28 4.82 -6.79
CA VAL A 64 -1.46 4.82 -5.57
C VAL A 64 -1.91 3.70 -4.63
N LYS A 65 -3.21 3.54 -4.41
CA LYS A 65 -3.79 2.44 -3.63
C LYS A 65 -3.29 1.08 -4.14
N GLN A 66 -3.38 0.84 -5.44
CA GLN A 66 -2.96 -0.43 -6.03
C GLN A 66 -1.45 -0.67 -5.94
N MET A 67 -0.65 0.39 -6.06
CA MET A 67 0.80 0.32 -5.84
C MET A 67 1.11 -0.09 -4.40
N CYS A 68 0.45 0.51 -3.41
CA CYS A 68 0.62 0.15 -2.01
C CYS A 68 0.26 -1.31 -1.73
N LEU A 69 -0.85 -1.82 -2.27
CA LEU A 69 -1.24 -3.23 -2.15
C LEU A 69 -0.17 -4.16 -2.75
N SER A 70 0.31 -3.84 -3.95
CA SER A 70 1.32 -4.66 -4.63
C SER A 70 2.65 -4.67 -3.87
N MET A 71 3.06 -3.53 -3.29
CA MET A 71 4.26 -3.44 -2.45
C MET A 71 4.08 -4.19 -1.13
N ALA A 72 2.91 -4.13 -0.50
CA ALA A 72 2.62 -4.86 0.73
C ALA A 72 2.72 -6.39 0.50
N GLN A 73 2.13 -6.89 -0.58
CA GLN A 73 2.28 -8.30 -1.00
C GLN A 73 3.76 -8.67 -1.20
N LYS A 74 4.55 -7.79 -1.82
CA LYS A 74 5.97 -8.06 -2.02
C LYS A 74 6.76 -8.13 -0.72
N ILE A 75 6.38 -7.32 0.28
CA ILE A 75 6.99 -7.37 1.61
C ILE A 75 6.60 -8.65 2.34
N GLU A 76 5.35 -9.09 2.23
CA GLU A 76 4.91 -10.35 2.82
C GLU A 76 5.68 -11.55 2.25
N GLU A 77 5.93 -11.58 0.93
CA GLU A 77 6.81 -12.57 0.30
C GLU A 77 8.23 -12.55 0.89
N LEU A 78 8.80 -11.35 1.10
CA LEU A 78 10.14 -11.18 1.67
C LEU A 78 10.19 -11.68 3.12
N GLN A 79 9.21 -11.33 3.95
CA GLN A 79 9.11 -11.79 5.34
C GLN A 79 9.01 -13.32 5.41
N ASN A 80 8.17 -13.93 4.56
CA ASN A 80 8.04 -15.38 4.49
C ASN A 80 9.36 -16.06 4.08
N SER A 81 10.11 -15.47 3.15
CA SER A 81 11.41 -16.01 2.73
C SER A 81 12.46 -15.99 3.85
N LEU A 82 12.43 -14.96 4.70
CA LEU A 82 13.33 -14.84 5.86
C LEU A 82 12.99 -15.86 6.94
N GLY A 83 11.70 -16.01 7.28
CA GLY A 83 11.26 -17.01 8.26
C GLY A 83 11.56 -18.45 7.85
N GLN A 84 11.51 -18.78 6.55
CA GLN A 84 11.90 -20.10 6.04
C GLN A 84 13.41 -20.35 6.08
N GLY A 85 14.23 -19.29 5.95
CA GLY A 85 15.69 -19.37 6.12
C GLY A 85 16.07 -19.77 7.54
N GLU A 86 15.44 -19.14 8.55
CA GLU A 86 15.70 -19.45 9.95
C GLU A 86 15.30 -20.87 10.35
N ALA A 87 14.17 -21.36 9.85
CA ALA A 87 13.70 -22.72 10.14
C ALA A 87 14.69 -23.78 9.63
N LYS A 88 15.27 -23.59 8.43
CA LYS A 88 16.26 -24.50 7.86
C LYS A 88 17.59 -24.48 8.61
N GLU A 89 18.03 -23.31 9.06
CA GLU A 89 19.29 -23.15 9.81
C GLU A 89 19.21 -23.76 11.22
N ARG A 90 18.04 -23.65 11.88
CA ARG A 90 17.78 -24.32 13.17
C ARG A 90 17.74 -25.84 13.06
N VAL A 91 17.10 -26.37 12.01
CA VAL A 91 17.05 -27.82 11.76
C VAL A 91 18.45 -28.38 11.51
N HIS A 92 19.26 -27.72 10.67
CA HIS A 92 20.63 -28.16 10.41
C HIS A 92 21.50 -28.14 11.67
N ARG A 93 21.34 -27.14 12.54
CA ARG A 93 22.09 -27.04 13.80
C ARG A 93 21.71 -28.14 14.81
N ALA A 94 20.46 -28.60 14.79
CA ALA A 94 19.97 -29.67 15.64
C ALA A 94 20.40 -31.07 15.15
N GLU A 95 20.77 -31.23 13.88
CA GLU A 95 21.25 -32.50 13.32
C GLU A 95 22.77 -32.72 13.51
N VAL A 96 23.52 -31.66 13.79
CA VAL A 96 25.00 -31.71 13.96
C VAL A 96 25.41 -31.86 15.44
N HIS A 97 24.46 -31.91 16.37
CA HIS A 97 24.66 -32.12 17.82
C HIS A 97 23.96 -33.38 18.30
#